data_AF-A0A2M8W5C7-F1
#
_entry.id   AF-A0A2M8W5C7-F1
#
_cell.length_a   1.000
_cell.length_b   1.000
_cell.length_c   1.000
_cell.angle_alpha   90.00
_cell.angle_beta   90.00
_cell.angle_gamma   90.00
#
_symmetry.space_group_name_H-M   'P 1'
#
loop_
_entity.id
_entity.type
_entity.pdbx_description
1 polymer ?
#
loop_
_entity_poly.entity_id
_entity_poly.type
_entity_poly.pdbx_seq_one_letter_code
_entity_poly.pdbx_strand_id
1 'polypeptide(L)'
;MSKATRLQALTELTQLRLQADQAKLAAVMVKEIDLRQTLHDLAVQRKQRIGTQLGHGDAGSLAGADLNWQLWVDQRRTAINSELALVLAEKAECTVMLRKSFGQDQAAQQVHRAAQAAARTVALRRLHYES
;
A
#
# COMPACT_ATOMS: atom_id res chain seq x y z
N MET A 1 23.99 26.32 -11.60
CA MET A 1 23.39 25.95 -10.29
C MET A 1 24.47 25.71 -9.24
N SER A 2 24.33 26.34 -8.07
CA SER A 2 25.22 26.15 -6.91
C SER A 2 25.08 24.75 -6.29
N LYS A 3 26.09 24.28 -5.55
CA LYS A 3 26.02 23.01 -4.80
C LYS A 3 24.85 22.97 -3.82
N ALA A 4 24.56 24.09 -3.16
CA ALA A 4 23.43 24.21 -2.24
C ALA A 4 22.09 23.99 -2.94
N THR A 5 21.89 24.64 -4.10
CA THR A 5 20.68 24.49 -4.91
C THR A 5 20.48 23.06 -5.40
N ARG A 6 21.56 22.36 -5.80
CA ARG A 6 21.47 20.95 -6.22
C ARG A 6 21.07 20.02 -5.08
N LEU A 7 21.59 20.23 -3.87
CA LEU A 7 21.25 19.41 -2.71
C LEU A 7 19.82 19.67 -2.23
N GLN A 8 19.34 20.90 -2.35
CA GLN A 8 17.94 21.23 -2.09
C GLN A 8 17.03 20.50 -3.09
N ALA A 9 17.30 20.64 -4.40
CA ALA A 9 16.54 19.97 -5.44
C ALA A 9 16.55 18.43 -5.29
N LEU A 10 17.69 17.85 -4.88
CA LEU A 10 17.79 16.42 -4.59
C LEU A 10 16.85 16.02 -3.44
N THR A 11 16.79 16.82 -2.38
CA THR A 11 15.92 16.57 -1.22
C THR A 11 14.45 16.63 -1.63
N GLU A 12 14.06 17.65 -2.40
CA GLU A 12 12.69 17.79 -2.92
C GLU A 12 12.31 16.60 -3.82
N LEU A 13 13.23 16.17 -4.69
CA LEU A 13 13.01 15.03 -5.58
C LEU A 13 12.84 13.71 -4.82
N THR A 14 13.69 13.44 -3.83
CA THR A 14 13.58 12.21 -3.02
C THR A 14 12.32 12.20 -2.16
N GLN A 15 11.91 13.36 -1.64
CA GLN A 15 10.67 13.50 -0.90
C GLN A 15 9.45 13.24 -1.80
N LEU A 16 9.43 13.81 -3.01
CA LEU A 16 8.36 13.56 -3.97
C LEU A 16 8.30 12.07 -4.35
N ARG A 17 9.46 11.43 -4.53
CA ARG A 17 9.51 9.99 -4.81
C ARG A 17 8.96 9.16 -3.66
N LEU A 18 9.32 9.49 -2.42
CA LEU A 18 8.79 8.85 -1.22
C LEU A 18 7.26 8.97 -1.15
N GLN A 19 6.72 10.16 -1.37
CA GLN A 19 5.27 10.40 -1.40
C GLN A 19 4.57 9.57 -2.48
N ALA A 20 5.16 9.49 -3.68
CA ALA A 20 4.61 8.68 -4.76
C ALA A 20 4.58 7.19 -4.42
N ASP A 21 5.63 6.65 -3.78
CA ASP A 21 5.66 5.25 -3.35
C ASP A 21 4.69 4.98 -2.18
N GLN A 22 4.48 5.95 -1.28
CA GLN A 22 3.43 5.88 -0.24
C GLN A 22 2.03 5.82 -0.85
N ALA A 23 1.73 6.66 -1.83
CA ALA A 23 0.45 6.69 -2.51
C ALA A 23 0.15 5.36 -3.22
N LYS A 24 1.16 4.76 -3.87
CA LYS A 24 1.03 3.43 -4.48
C LYS A 24 0.71 2.36 -3.44
N LEU A 25 1.46 2.31 -2.34
CA LEU A 25 1.18 1.34 -1.27
C LEU A 25 -0.23 1.52 -0.69
N ALA A 26 -0.67 2.76 -0.50
CA ALA A 26 -2.02 3.05 -0.01
C ALA A 26 -3.09 2.52 -0.98
N ALA A 27 -2.92 2.70 -2.28
CA ALA A 27 -3.85 2.17 -3.28
C ALA A 27 -3.94 0.63 -3.24
N VAL A 28 -2.80 -0.06 -3.06
CA VAL A 28 -2.76 -1.53 -2.92
C VAL A 28 -3.44 -1.98 -1.62
N MET A 29 -3.26 -1.24 -0.52
CA MET A 29 -3.92 -1.54 0.76
C MET A 29 -5.44 -1.39 0.67
N VAL A 30 -5.95 -0.39 -0.06
CA VAL A 30 -7.40 -0.24 -0.28
C VAL A 30 -7.96 -1.47 -1.01
N LYS A 31 -7.31 -1.90 -2.10
CA LYS A 31 -7.71 -3.12 -2.83
C LYS A 31 -7.71 -4.36 -1.93
N GLU A 32 -6.69 -4.52 -1.09
CA GLU A 32 -6.62 -5.63 -0.13
C GLU A 32 -7.81 -5.64 0.83
N ILE A 33 -8.17 -4.47 1.37
CA ILE A 33 -9.31 -4.30 2.28
C ILE A 33 -10.61 -4.68 1.58
N ASP A 34 -10.83 -4.18 0.36
CA ASP A 34 -12.05 -4.45 -0.41
C ASP A 34 -12.22 -5.95 -0.72
N LEU A 35 -11.14 -6.64 -1.11
CA LEU A 35 -11.17 -8.08 -1.38
C LEU A 35 -11.46 -8.89 -0.11
N ARG A 36 -10.86 -8.51 1.02
CA ARG A 36 -11.13 -9.14 2.32
C ARG A 36 -12.56 -8.92 2.77
N GLN A 37 -13.10 -7.72 2.58
CA GLN A 37 -14.50 -7.41 2.88
C GLN A 37 -15.44 -8.24 2.00
N THR A 38 -15.15 -8.34 0.70
CA THR A 38 -15.94 -9.16 -0.23
C THR A 38 -15.96 -10.64 0.20
N LEU A 39 -14.83 -11.19 0.64
CA LEU A 39 -14.76 -12.55 1.20
C LEU A 39 -15.59 -12.70 2.48
N HIS A 40 -15.54 -11.69 3.36
CA HIS A 40 -16.32 -11.68 4.59
C HIS A 40 -17.82 -11.69 4.29
N ASP A 41 -18.28 -10.82 3.38
CA ASP A 41 -19.67 -10.72 2.98
C ASP A 41 -20.18 -12.01 2.35
N LEU A 42 -19.37 -12.65 1.49
CA LEU A 42 -19.65 -13.98 0.93
C LEU A 42 -19.84 -15.05 2.02
N ALA A 43 -18.99 -15.03 3.04
CA ALA A 43 -19.10 -15.96 4.16
C ALA A 43 -20.36 -15.72 5.01
N VAL A 44 -20.74 -14.45 5.21
CA VAL A 44 -21.98 -14.08 5.91
C VAL A 44 -23.21 -14.53 5.13
N GLN A 45 -23.26 -14.27 3.82
CA GLN A 45 -24.37 -14.70 2.94
C GLN A 45 -24.54 -16.23 2.97
N ARG A 46 -23.44 -16.99 2.99
CA ARG A 46 -23.48 -18.46 3.12
C ARG A 46 -24.11 -18.92 4.43
N LYS A 47 -23.74 -18.30 5.55
CA LYS A 47 -24.33 -18.63 6.86
C LYS A 47 -25.82 -18.31 6.90
N GLN A 48 -26.22 -17.16 6.36
CA GLN A 48 -27.62 -16.75 6.33
C GLN A 48 -28.49 -17.70 5.51
N ARG A 49 -28.02 -18.14 4.34
CA ARG A 49 -28.77 -19.06 3.46
C ARG A 49 -28.94 -20.46 4.07
N ILE A 50 -27.89 -21.00 4.71
CA ILE A 50 -27.99 -22.28 5.43
C ILE A 50 -29.03 -22.19 6.56
N GLY A 51 -29.12 -21.04 7.24
CA GLY A 51 -30.10 -20.80 8.30
C GLY A 51 -31.55 -20.68 7.81
N THR A 52 -31.80 -20.27 6.55
CA THR A 52 -33.15 -20.06 6.00
C THR A 52 -33.73 -21.24 5.24
N GLN A 53 -32.90 -22.19 4.77
CA GLN A 53 -33.36 -23.38 4.02
C GLN A 53 -34.16 -24.41 4.84
N LEU A 54 -34.24 -24.28 6.16
CA LEU A 54 -35.05 -25.15 7.03
C LEU A 54 -36.58 -24.90 6.91
N GLY A 55 -37.01 -23.91 6.11
CA GLY A 55 -38.38 -23.41 6.10
C GLY A 55 -39.32 -23.96 5.03
N HIS A 56 -39.03 -23.82 3.73
CA HIS A 56 -40.09 -23.82 2.69
C HIS A 56 -39.64 -24.47 1.34
N GLY A 57 -40.38 -25.47 0.85
CA GLY A 57 -40.39 -25.92 -0.56
C GLY A 57 -40.04 -27.39 -0.83
N ASP A 58 -40.35 -27.86 -2.05
CA ASP A 58 -40.03 -29.21 -2.56
C ASP A 58 -38.52 -29.49 -2.50
N ALA A 59 -38.16 -30.54 -1.75
CA ALA A 59 -36.78 -30.85 -1.36
C ALA A 59 -35.84 -31.10 -2.56
N GLY A 60 -36.36 -31.63 -3.68
CA GLY A 60 -35.56 -31.93 -4.88
C GLY A 60 -35.11 -30.67 -5.63
N SER A 61 -36.01 -29.68 -5.78
CA SER A 61 -35.71 -28.42 -6.46
C SER A 61 -34.82 -27.50 -5.61
N LEU A 62 -35.04 -27.52 -4.28
CA LEU A 62 -34.18 -26.81 -3.31
C LEU A 62 -32.75 -27.36 -3.29
N ALA A 63 -32.58 -28.69 -3.34
CA ALA A 63 -31.26 -29.32 -3.32
C ALA A 63 -30.41 -28.97 -4.57
N GLY A 64 -31.03 -28.94 -5.75
CA GLY A 64 -30.34 -28.57 -7.00
C GLY A 64 -29.97 -27.08 -7.07
N ALA A 65 -30.86 -26.20 -6.63
CA ALA A 65 -30.61 -24.75 -6.58
C ALA A 65 -29.52 -24.38 -5.55
N ASP A 66 -29.44 -25.13 -4.44
CA ASP A 66 -28.39 -24.97 -3.43
C ASP A 66 -27.02 -25.40 -3.97
N LEU A 67 -26.93 -26.53 -4.67
CA LEU A 67 -25.66 -27.01 -5.24
C LEU A 67 -25.06 -26.01 -6.24
N ASN A 68 -25.87 -25.48 -7.16
CA ASN A 68 -25.41 -24.48 -8.14
C ASN A 68 -24.93 -23.20 -7.47
N TRP A 69 -25.61 -22.76 -6.41
CA TRP A 69 -25.20 -21.59 -5.65
C TRP A 69 -23.91 -21.84 -4.86
N GLN A 70 -23.75 -23.02 -4.25
CA GLN A 70 -22.53 -23.41 -3.55
C GLN A 70 -21.33 -23.46 -4.50
N LEU A 71 -21.50 -24.05 -5.69
CA LEU A 71 -20.49 -24.06 -6.74
C LEU A 71 -20.09 -22.64 -7.16
N TRP A 72 -21.06 -21.75 -7.35
CA TRP A 72 -20.81 -20.34 -7.65
C TRP A 72 -20.01 -19.64 -6.53
N VAL A 73 -20.38 -19.87 -5.26
CA VAL A 73 -19.66 -19.33 -4.09
C VAL A 73 -18.21 -19.80 -4.07
N ASP A 74 -17.97 -21.09 -4.29
CA ASP A 74 -16.62 -21.65 -4.24
C ASP A 74 -15.75 -21.16 -5.41
N GLN A 75 -16.32 -21.04 -6.61
CA GLN A 75 -15.67 -20.42 -7.76
C GLN A 75 -15.31 -18.96 -7.48
N ARG A 76 -16.27 -18.19 -6.94
CA ARG A 76 -16.07 -16.78 -6.63
C ARG A 76 -15.02 -16.57 -5.54
N ARG A 77 -15.03 -17.39 -4.49
CA ARG A 77 -14.01 -17.40 -3.43
C ARG A 77 -12.62 -17.72 -3.98
N THR A 78 -12.53 -18.70 -4.88
CA THR A 78 -11.26 -19.06 -5.53
C THR A 78 -10.71 -17.90 -6.34
N ALA A 79 -11.56 -17.23 -7.12
CA ALA A 79 -11.15 -16.04 -7.88
C ALA A 79 -10.65 -14.91 -6.98
N ILE A 80 -11.38 -14.58 -5.91
CA ILE A 80 -10.98 -13.52 -4.96
C ILE A 80 -9.68 -13.87 -4.24
N ASN A 81 -9.48 -15.13 -3.84
CA ASN A 81 -8.24 -15.56 -3.21
C ASN A 81 -7.02 -15.43 -4.14
N SER A 82 -7.19 -15.78 -5.42
CA SER A 82 -6.14 -15.60 -6.43
C SER A 82 -5.79 -14.12 -6.62
N GLU A 83 -6.80 -13.26 -6.68
CA GLU A 83 -6.60 -11.81 -6.77
C GLU A 83 -5.92 -11.26 -5.51
N LEU A 84 -6.32 -11.71 -4.33
CA LEU A 84 -5.71 -11.34 -3.06
C LEU A 84 -4.24 -11.76 -3.01
N ALA A 85 -3.88 -12.93 -3.53
CA ALA A 85 -2.49 -13.37 -3.60
C ALA A 85 -1.63 -12.43 -4.48
N LEU A 86 -2.17 -11.98 -5.62
CA LEU A 86 -1.50 -11.01 -6.49
C LEU A 86 -1.35 -9.65 -5.79
N VAL A 87 -2.39 -9.16 -5.13
CA VAL A 87 -2.36 -7.89 -4.37
C VAL A 87 -1.35 -7.97 -3.23
N LEU A 88 -1.23 -9.11 -2.53
CA LEU A 88 -0.23 -9.30 -1.48
C LEU A 88 1.20 -9.31 -2.03
N ALA A 89 1.42 -9.88 -3.22
CA ALA A 89 2.71 -9.81 -3.90
C ALA A 89 3.04 -8.36 -4.29
N GLU A 90 2.10 -7.64 -4.90
CA GLU A 90 2.25 -6.22 -5.25
C GLU A 90 2.53 -5.35 -4.01
N LYS A 91 1.87 -5.64 -2.89
CA LYS A 91 2.11 -4.96 -1.60
C LYS A 91 3.52 -5.19 -1.08
N ALA A 92 4.04 -6.41 -1.20
CA ALA A 92 5.41 -6.73 -0.80
C ALA A 92 6.42 -5.94 -1.64
N GLU A 93 6.22 -5.87 -2.96
CA GLU A 93 7.05 -5.06 -3.87
C GLU A 93 6.98 -3.57 -3.53
N CYS A 94 5.77 -3.02 -3.36
CA CYS A 94 5.58 -1.63 -2.95
C CYS A 94 6.27 -1.31 -1.62
N THR A 95 6.24 -2.25 -0.67
CA THR A 95 6.91 -2.08 0.63
C THR A 95 8.43 -2.01 0.48
N VAL A 96 9.02 -2.84 -0.38
CA VAL A 96 10.47 -2.79 -0.67
C VAL A 96 10.84 -1.46 -1.32
N MET A 97 10.05 -1.00 -2.29
CA MET A 97 10.27 0.28 -2.97
C MET A 97 10.16 1.46 -2.01
N LEU A 98 9.15 1.46 -1.14
CA LEU A 98 8.96 2.47 -0.11
C LEU A 98 10.15 2.54 0.86
N ARG A 99 10.67 1.40 1.31
CA ARG A 99 11.87 1.35 2.17
C ARG A 99 13.07 1.98 1.48
N LYS A 100 13.25 1.71 0.18
CA LYS A 100 14.35 2.25 -0.62
C LYS A 100 14.22 3.78 -0.77
N SER A 101 13.05 4.28 -1.18
CA SER A 101 12.84 5.72 -1.34
C SER A 101 12.91 6.47 -0.02
N PHE A 102 12.45 5.87 1.08
CA PHE A 102 12.65 6.40 2.42
C PHE A 102 14.14 6.54 2.76
N GLY A 103 14.93 5.49 2.57
CA GLY A 103 16.37 5.55 2.81
C GLY A 103 17.08 6.62 1.97
N GLN A 104 16.70 6.77 0.70
CA GLN A 104 17.23 7.80 -0.20
C GLN A 104 16.87 9.21 0.26
N ASP A 105 15.61 9.43 0.68
CA ASP A 105 15.16 10.70 1.23
C ASP A 105 15.90 11.08 2.52
N GLN A 106 16.04 10.14 3.45
CA GLN A 106 16.79 10.37 4.68
C GLN A 106 18.26 10.70 4.40
N ALA A 107 18.90 10.00 3.46
CA ALA A 107 20.27 10.29 3.05
C ALA A 107 20.40 11.68 2.42
N ALA A 108 19.49 12.05 1.50
CA ALA A 108 19.50 13.37 0.85
C ALA A 108 19.34 14.50 1.88
N GLN A 109 18.39 14.37 2.81
CA GLN A 109 18.18 15.31 3.90
C GLN A 109 19.41 15.44 4.80
N GLN A 110 20.06 14.33 5.13
CA GLN A 110 21.25 14.34 5.99
C GLN A 110 22.43 15.02 5.31
N VAL A 111 22.68 14.73 4.03
CA VAL A 111 23.75 15.38 3.24
C VAL A 111 23.46 16.87 3.08
N HIS A 112 22.21 17.26 2.83
CA HIS A 112 21.82 18.66 2.72
C HIS A 112 22.06 19.41 4.04
N ARG A 113 21.61 18.84 5.18
CA ARG A 113 21.85 19.40 6.52
C ARG A 113 23.34 19.56 6.84
N ALA A 114 24.15 18.53 6.55
CA ALA A 114 25.59 18.58 6.77
C ALA A 114 26.26 19.68 5.92
N ALA A 115 25.85 19.84 4.66
CA ALA A 115 26.36 20.88 3.78
C ALA A 115 25.99 22.29 4.26
N GLN A 116 24.75 22.48 4.75
CA GLN A 116 24.33 23.74 5.36
C GLN A 116 25.13 24.08 6.62
N ALA A 117 25.33 23.10 7.50
CA ALA A 117 26.13 23.28 8.71
C ALA A 117 27.57 23.71 8.38
N ALA A 118 28.23 23.00 7.45
CA ALA A 118 29.58 23.35 7.01
C ALA A 118 29.66 24.76 6.40
N ALA A 119 28.68 25.15 5.57
CA ALA A 119 28.62 26.49 4.99
C ALA A 119 28.46 27.58 6.07
N ARG A 120 27.63 27.34 7.09
CA ARG A 120 27.48 28.26 8.23
C ARG A 120 28.78 28.42 9.01
N THR A 121 29.48 27.33 9.30
CA THR A 121 30.77 27.39 10.01
C THR A 121 31.82 28.18 9.22
N VAL A 122 31.87 28.01 7.89
CA VAL A 122 32.77 28.79 7.03
C VAL A 122 32.42 30.27 7.05
N ALA A 123 31.14 30.62 6.95
CA ALA A 123 30.68 32.01 7.00
C ALA A 123 31.02 32.68 8.35
N LEU A 124 30.77 32.00 9.47
CA LEU A 124 31.11 32.50 10.81
C LEU A 124 32.62 32.72 10.99
N ARG A 125 33.46 31.81 10.48
CA ARG A 125 34.92 31.98 10.51
C ARG A 125 35.36 33.22 9.75
N ARG A 126 34.80 33.48 8.56
CA ARG A 126 35.14 34.67 7.76
C ARG A 126 34.82 35.96 8.51
N LEU A 127 33.63 36.06 9.09
CA LEU A 127 33.22 37.22 9.90
C LEU A 127 34.15 37.47 11.10
N HIS A 128 34.68 36.41 11.71
CA HIS A 128 35.60 36.53 12.84
C HIS A 128 37.01 37.01 12.46
N TYR A 129 37.48 36.72 11.24
CA TYR A 129 38.79 37.20 10.76
C TYR A 129 38.74 38.61 10.15
N GLU A 130 37.55 39.09 9.77
CA GLU A 130 37.33 40.43 9.21
C GLU A 130 36.97 41.48 10.28
N SER A 131 36.86 41.08 11.55
CA SER A 131 36.67 41.95 12.73
C SER A 131 37.98 42.15 13.48
#